data_AF-A0A1Q7NNG3-F1
#
_entry.id   AF-A0A1Q7NNG3-F1
#
_cell.length_a   1.000
_cell.length_b   1.000
_cell.length_c   1.000
_cell.angle_alpha   90.00
_cell.angle_beta   90.00
_cell.angle_gamma   90.00
#
_symmetry.space_group_name_H-M   'P 1'
#
loop_
_entity.id
_entity.type
_entity.pdbx_description
1 polymer ?
#
loop_
_entity_poly.entity_id
_entity_poly.type
_entity_poly.pdbx_seq_one_letter_code
_entity_poly.pdbx_strand_id
1 'polypeptide(L)' 'MTINDSSAKEIAMKFLQQHYSIIGVKNAILKDGVWRVEVEVSSFGVYVKTVWISPKTGTILEYA' A
#
# COMPACT_ATOMS: atom_id res chain seq x y z
N MET A 1 18.04 -7.95 2.32
CA MET A 1 16.94 -7.58 3.23
C MET A 1 15.71 -7.39 2.38
N THR A 2 14.61 -8.08 2.67
CA THR A 2 13.32 -7.93 1.99
C THR A 2 12.29 -7.48 3.01
N ILE A 3 11.40 -6.58 2.61
CA ILE A 3 10.32 -6.12 3.48
C ILE A 3 9.28 -7.25 3.65
N ASN A 4 8.73 -7.36 4.86
CA ASN A 4 7.65 -8.29 5.16
C ASN A 4 6.27 -7.62 4.93
N ASP A 5 5.21 -8.41 5.11
CA ASP A 5 3.81 -7.96 5.00
C ASP A 5 3.52 -6.69 5.82
N SER A 6 3.92 -6.69 7.10
CA SER A 6 3.69 -5.55 8.00
C SER A 6 4.36 -4.28 7.50
N SER A 7 5.63 -4.38 7.08
CA SER A 7 6.36 -3.25 6.49
C SER A 7 5.73 -2.76 5.19
N ALA A 8 5.25 -3.66 4.33
CA ALA A 8 4.56 -3.27 3.09
C ALA A 8 3.27 -2.50 3.37
N LYS A 9 2.48 -2.96 4.35
CA LYS A 9 1.26 -2.27 4.81
C LYS A 9 1.56 -0.89 5.36
N GLU A 10 2.58 -0.78 6.22
CA GLU A 10 2.99 0.49 6.81
C GLU A 10 3.45 1.49 5.74
N ILE A 11 4.25 1.04 4.76
CA ILE A 11 4.71 1.87 3.64
C ILE A 11 3.52 2.35 2.80
N ALA A 12 2.57 1.47 2.45
CA ALA A 12 1.40 1.83 1.66
C ALA A 12 0.54 2.89 2.37
N MET A 13 0.27 2.72 3.67
CA MET A 13 -0.48 3.70 4.46
C MET A 13 0.25 5.04 4.52
N LYS A 14 1.56 5.05 4.81
CA LYS A 14 2.36 6.27 4.89
C LYS A 14 2.50 7.00 3.56
N PHE A 15 2.43 6.28 2.46
CA PHE A 15 2.38 6.85 1.13
C PHE A 15 1.03 7.51 0.87
N LEU A 16 -0.07 6.78 1.05
CA LEU A 16 -1.42 7.28 0.74
C LEU A 16 -1.92 8.37 1.69
N GLN A 17 -1.45 8.40 2.95
CA GLN A 17 -1.85 9.45 3.91
C GLN A 17 -1.45 10.86 3.48
N GLN A 18 -0.53 11.00 2.51
CA GLN A 18 -0.12 12.29 1.95
C GLN A 18 -1.22 12.93 1.09
N HIS A 19 -2.19 12.14 0.64
CA HIS A 19 -3.26 12.57 -0.27
C HIS A 19 -4.67 12.22 0.22
N TYR A 20 -4.80 11.21 1.08
CA TYR A 20 -6.09 10.69 1.55
C TYR A 20 -6.10 10.50 3.08
N SER A 21 -7.30 10.47 3.67
CA SER A 21 -7.48 9.93 5.02
C SER A 21 -7.50 8.40 4.97
N ILE A 22 -6.70 7.74 5.80
CA ILE A 22 -6.66 6.27 5.87
C ILE A 22 -7.79 5.76 6.74
N ILE A 23 -8.60 4.84 6.20
CA ILE A 23 -9.66 4.14 6.96
C ILE A 23 -9.11 2.81 7.49
N GLY A 24 -8.39 2.06 6.65
CA GLY A 24 -7.77 0.81 7.05
C GLY A 24 -7.10 0.07 5.90
N VAL A 25 -6.34 -0.98 6.22
CA VAL A 25 -5.70 -1.85 5.23
C VAL A 25 -6.54 -3.12 5.08
N LYS A 26 -6.98 -3.42 3.86
CA LYS A 26 -7.81 -4.61 3.59
C LYS A 26 -6.93 -5.84 3.39
N ASN A 27 -5.89 -5.72 2.57
CA ASN A 27 -5.08 -6.85 2.16
C ASN A 27 -3.66 -6.44 1.79
N ALA A 28 -2.72 -7.38 1.89
CA ALA A 28 -1.41 -7.26 1.26
C ALA A 28 -0.95 -8.63 0.77
N ILE A 29 -0.62 -8.70 -0.52
CA ILE A 29 -0.19 -9.95 -1.16
C ILE A 29 1.11 -9.73 -1.91
N LEU A 30 2.04 -10.66 -1.78
CA LEU A 30 3.26 -10.69 -2.59
C LEU A 30 2.98 -11.54 -3.84
N LYS A 31 2.88 -10.89 -5.00
CA LYS A 31 2.60 -11.56 -6.27
C LYS A 31 3.58 -11.10 -7.34
N ASP A 32 4.13 -12.04 -8.11
CA ASP A 32 5.08 -11.77 -9.20
C ASP A 32 6.29 -10.92 -8.74
N GLY A 33 6.73 -11.10 -7.49
CA GLY A 33 7.85 -10.34 -6.93
C GLY A 33 7.54 -8.88 -6.58
N VAL A 34 6.26 -8.52 -6.45
CA VAL A 34 5.79 -7.17 -6.08
C VAL A 34 4.74 -7.28 -4.98
N TRP A 35 4.87 -6.48 -3.92
CA TRP A 35 3.81 -6.34 -2.92
C TRP A 35 2.67 -5.52 -3.51
N ARG A 36 1.44 -6.04 -3.40
CA ARG A 36 0.21 -5.32 -3.73
C ARG A 36 -0.57 -5.13 -2.45
N VAL A 37 -0.73 -3.89 -2.03
CA VAL A 37 -1.39 -3.54 -0.76
C VAL A 37 -2.66 -2.76 -1.06
N GLU A 38 -3.79 -3.28 -0.61
CA GLU A 38 -5.11 -2.65 -0.74
C GLU A 38 -5.43 -1.87 0.53
N VAL A 39 -5.63 -0.56 0.37
CA VAL A 39 -5.91 0.37 1.47
C VAL A 39 -7.22 1.09 1.19
N GLU A 40 -8.13 1.04 2.17
CA GLU A 40 -9.36 1.81 2.17
C GLU A 40 -9.06 3.24 2.63
N VAL A 41 -9.43 4.21 1.82
CA VAL A 41 -9.11 5.62 2.00
C VAL A 41 -10.32 6.52 1.74
N SER A 42 -10.26 7.76 2.23
CA SER A 42 -11.27 8.80 2.02
C SER A 42 -10.65 10.11 1.53
N SER A 43 -11.33 10.78 0.59
CA SER A 43 -11.02 12.15 0.16
C SER A 43 -12.31 12.91 -0.20
N PHE A 44 -13.19 12.28 -0.99
CA PHE A 44 -14.56 12.73 -1.28
C PHE A 44 -15.48 11.52 -1.46
N GLY A 45 -15.51 10.66 -0.44
CA GLY A 45 -16.09 9.31 -0.50
C GLY A 45 -15.07 8.24 -0.13
N VAL A 46 -15.54 7.00 0.01
CA VAL A 46 -14.70 5.86 0.39
C VAL A 46 -14.26 5.11 -0.86
N TYR A 47 -12.95 4.89 -0.99
CA TYR A 47 -12.33 4.21 -2.12
C TYR A 47 -11.32 3.18 -1.61
N VAL A 48 -11.08 2.14 -2.41
CA VAL A 48 -9.95 1.22 -2.20
C VAL A 48 -8.86 1.60 -3.20
N LYS A 49 -7.66 1.85 -2.69
CA LYS A 49 -6.46 2.10 -3.47
C LYS A 49 -5.50 0.92 -3.36
N THR A 50 -4.90 0.53 -4.48
CA THR A 50 -3.86 -0.48 -4.50
C THR A 50 -2.51 0.20 -4.67
N VAL A 51 -1.54 -0.16 -3.82
CA VAL A 51 -0.16 0.33 -3.90
C VAL A 51 0.75 -0.84 -4.25
N TRP A 52 1.58 -0.67 -5.27
CA TRP A 52 2.59 -1.64 -5.68
C TRP A 52 3.95 -1.27 -5.10
N ILE A 53 4.59 -2.19 -4.40
CA ILE A 53 5.81 -1.93 -3.64
C ILE A 53 6.89 -2.98 -3.95
N SER A 54 8.10 -2.51 -4.23
CA SER A 54 9.28 -3.38 -4.39
C SER A 54 9.59 -4.12 -3.07
N PRO A 55 9.63 -5.46 -3.05
CA PRO A 55 9.90 -6.22 -1.84
C PRO A 55 11.34 -6.07 -1.34
N LYS A 56 12.27 -5.66 -2.22
CA LYS A 56 13.69 -5.50 -1.87
C LYS A 56 13.99 -4.16 -1.22
N THR A 57 13.29 -3.10 -1.64
CA THR A 57 13.66 -1.73 -1.31
C THR A 57 12.57 -0.95 -0.56
N GLY A 58 11.31 -1.41 -0.57
CA GLY A 58 10.19 -0.62 -0.06
C GLY A 58 9.81 0.55 -0.97
N THR A 59 10.40 0.66 -2.15
CA THR A 59 10.07 1.71 -3.14
C THR A 59 8.67 1.50 -3.67
N ILE A 60 7.88 2.58 -3.70
CA ILE A 60 6.58 2.62 -4.39
C ILE A 60 6.84 2.54 -5.90
N LEU A 61 6.25 1.56 -6.56
CA LEU A 61 6.35 1.39 -8.00
C LEU A 61 5.19 2.11 -8.71
N GLU A 62 3.97 1.99 -8.18
CA GLU A 62 2.74 2.55 -8.74
C GLU A 62 1.64 2.60 -7.65
N TYR A 63 0.56 3.36 -7.89
CA TYR A 63 -0.70 3.24 -7.15
C TYR A 63 -1.90 3.59 -8.03
N ALA A 64 -3.06 2.99 -7.75
CA ALA A 64 -4.32 3.18 -8.50
C ALA A 64 -5.54 3.07 -7.59
#